data_AF-A0A0B4DW57-F1
#
_entry.id   AF-A0A0B4DW57-F1
#
_cell.length_a   1.000
_cell.length_b   1.000
_cell.length_c   1.000
_cell.angle_alpha   90.00
_cell.angle_beta   90.00
_cell.angle_gamma   90.00
#
_symmetry.space_group_name_H-M   'P 1'
#
loop_
_entity.id
_entity.type
_entity.pdbx_description
1 polymer ?
#
loop_
_entity_poly.entity_id
_entity_poly.type
_entity_poly.pdbx_seq_one_letter_code
_entity_poly.pdbx_strand_id
1 'polypeptide(L)'
;MDQVEMNLTEGDKEITLPSNSELRGILRTANWGAPQPDPEDTWAVVEYEKGRECREQARATLRELYGSDMLAAVAAGYAVAERSEELAGITAAEVCEAWEKRVEQAQAAYDAFPAILVARIKLGESPEAQYAEHERLRQTLNSAWNGTDAASRSDLRKLRDGYQAALAEIRPMGGTLELDGDSRPEAAAAVQRGAQYYPTEWTQTSNEGLKIYAYVVEGRGRYRAFGEGVTTVLSHKVMTMDWPPERTPEPNPYGEWVPTGEVTEGGLVRYRSERWEVAQPGTQIPPALAGEYQEWIHPVTGERHMRRPELVARKVYKAASGIAIGNYRPPAIEGAGAMDDVAIHELAHRYEEQVASITDMENEFLEARTRLFDGTREQLVEWSGSMVRPDHFASPYTGRDPYVTGATEVLATGVQSLFGGALGGQIGLHGHKKDLHMRAFVLGVLATASGRKGEEH
;
A
#
# COMPACT_ATOMS: atom_id res chain seq x y z
N MET A 1 19.42 8.72 -16.86
CA MET A 1 20.40 7.66 -17.11
C MET A 1 20.17 7.20 -18.52
N ASP A 2 20.98 7.69 -19.45
CA ASP A 2 21.15 7.01 -20.73
C ASP A 2 21.66 5.60 -20.43
N GLN A 3 21.14 4.58 -21.11
CA GLN A 3 21.55 3.17 -20.98
C GLN A 3 23.02 2.91 -21.40
N VAL A 4 23.89 3.93 -21.43
CA VAL A 4 25.12 3.94 -22.24
C VAL A 4 26.42 3.95 -21.43
N GLU A 5 26.40 4.04 -20.09
CA GLU A 5 27.64 3.92 -19.29
C GLU A 5 27.61 2.75 -18.31
N MET A 6 27.13 1.58 -18.75
CA MET A 6 27.65 0.34 -18.18
C MET A 6 29.03 0.12 -18.82
N ASN A 7 30.08 0.43 -18.06
CA ASN A 7 31.48 0.27 -18.45
C ASN A 7 31.74 -1.16 -18.96
N LEU A 8 31.73 -1.34 -20.28
CA LEU A 8 32.25 -2.52 -20.95
C LEU A 8 33.77 -2.48 -20.78
N THR A 9 34.33 -3.46 -20.06
CA THR A 9 35.77 -3.61 -19.97
C THR A 9 36.32 -4.13 -21.30
N GLU A 10 37.49 -3.64 -21.74
CA GLU A 10 38.17 -4.11 -22.96
C GLU A 10 38.40 -5.63 -22.88
N GLY A 11 37.55 -6.40 -23.55
CA GLY A 11 37.59 -7.87 -23.57
C GLY A 11 36.23 -8.56 -23.47
N ASP A 12 35.17 -7.84 -23.14
CA ASP A 12 33.83 -8.42 -23.04
C ASP A 12 33.28 -8.72 -24.44
N LYS A 13 32.81 -9.97 -24.64
CA LYS A 13 32.06 -10.34 -25.85
C LYS A 13 30.89 -9.36 -25.97
N GLU A 14 30.66 -8.85 -27.18
CA GLU A 14 29.52 -7.97 -27.47
C GLU A 14 28.22 -8.74 -27.19
N ILE A 15 27.64 -8.57 -26.00
CA ILE A 15 26.35 -9.14 -25.63
C ILE A 15 25.29 -8.26 -26.29
N THR A 16 24.66 -8.78 -27.35
CA THR A 16 23.49 -8.12 -27.93
C THR A 16 22.31 -8.32 -26.99
N LEU A 17 21.82 -7.25 -26.38
CA LEU A 17 20.64 -7.30 -25.52
C LEU A 17 19.38 -7.55 -26.37
N PRO A 18 18.41 -8.34 -25.88
CA PRO A 18 17.15 -8.58 -26.57
C PRO A 18 16.33 -7.28 -26.70
N SER A 19 15.59 -7.17 -27.80
CA SER A 19 14.55 -6.15 -27.95
C SER A 19 13.41 -6.36 -26.94
N ASN A 20 12.61 -5.32 -26.69
CA ASN A 20 11.42 -5.44 -25.83
C ASN A 20 10.42 -6.50 -26.33
N SER A 21 10.34 -6.74 -27.64
CA SER A 21 9.52 -7.81 -28.20
C SER A 21 10.08 -9.20 -27.86
N GLU A 22 11.39 -9.39 -27.93
CA GLU A 22 12.05 -10.66 -27.58
C GLU A 22 11.96 -10.92 -26.07
N LEU A 23 12.16 -9.89 -25.23
CA LEU A 23 11.95 -9.99 -23.78
C LEU A 23 10.52 -10.44 -23.44
N ARG A 24 9.50 -9.84 -24.07
CA ARG A 24 8.11 -10.29 -23.90
C ARG A 24 7.92 -11.75 -24.34
N GLY A 25 8.61 -12.18 -25.40
CA GLY A 25 8.64 -13.58 -25.83
C GLY A 25 9.16 -14.50 -24.74
N ILE A 26 10.33 -14.19 -24.18
CA ILE A 26 10.95 -14.95 -23.07
C ILE A 26 9.99 -15.02 -21.87
N LEU A 27 9.43 -13.88 -21.46
CA LEU A 27 8.53 -13.80 -20.31
C LEU A 27 7.25 -14.61 -20.50
N ARG A 28 6.63 -14.59 -21.68
CA ARG A 28 5.42 -15.38 -21.98
C ARG A 28 5.66 -16.89 -21.96
N THR A 29 6.84 -17.33 -22.39
CA THR A 29 7.16 -18.77 -22.44
C THR A 29 7.45 -19.38 -21.07
N ALA A 30 7.72 -18.57 -20.06
CA ALA A 30 8.09 -19.04 -18.72
C ALA A 30 6.91 -19.57 -17.89
N ASN A 31 5.65 -19.43 -18.33
CA ASN A 31 4.47 -19.95 -17.64
C ASN A 31 4.42 -19.57 -16.14
N TRP A 32 4.41 -18.26 -15.86
CA TRP A 32 4.69 -17.72 -14.54
C TRP A 32 3.65 -18.01 -13.44
N GLY A 33 2.43 -18.42 -13.78
CA GLY A 33 1.35 -18.60 -12.80
C GLY A 33 0.52 -19.87 -13.01
N ALA A 34 1.19 -20.98 -13.29
CA ALA A 34 0.56 -22.28 -13.08
C ALA A 34 0.19 -22.40 -11.58
N PRO A 35 -1.10 -22.54 -11.22
CA PRO A 35 -1.50 -22.70 -9.83
C PRO A 35 -0.88 -23.98 -9.26
N GLN A 36 -0.69 -24.02 -7.94
CA GLN A 36 -0.28 -25.27 -7.30
C GLN A 36 -1.31 -26.36 -7.61
N PRO A 37 -0.90 -27.47 -8.23
CA PRO A 37 -1.83 -28.50 -8.66
C PRO A 37 -2.33 -29.30 -7.45
N ASP A 38 -3.50 -29.92 -7.60
CA ASP A 38 -3.93 -30.98 -6.69
C ASP A 38 -2.87 -32.09 -6.71
N PRO A 39 -2.29 -32.48 -5.55
CA PRO A 39 -1.28 -33.54 -5.51
C PRO A 39 -1.80 -34.89 -6.03
N GLU A 40 -3.11 -35.12 -6.05
CA GLU A 40 -3.72 -36.31 -6.62
C GLU A 40 -3.80 -36.25 -8.16
N ASP A 41 -3.77 -35.05 -8.75
CA ASP A 41 -3.70 -34.85 -10.20
C ASP A 41 -2.25 -34.87 -10.69
N THR A 42 -1.74 -36.09 -10.90
CA THR A 42 -0.38 -36.33 -11.38
C THR A 42 -0.03 -35.58 -12.67
N TRP A 43 -0.99 -35.28 -13.55
CA TRP A 43 -0.71 -34.54 -14.78
C TRP A 43 -0.50 -33.05 -14.49
N ALA A 44 -1.37 -32.47 -13.65
CA ALA A 44 -1.23 -31.08 -13.22
C ALA A 44 0.09 -30.85 -12.45
N VAL A 45 0.53 -31.83 -11.64
CA VAL A 45 1.87 -31.84 -11.01
C VAL A 45 2.98 -31.74 -12.04
N VAL A 46 2.94 -32.56 -13.10
CA VAL A 46 3.95 -32.53 -14.18
C VAL A 46 3.95 -31.19 -14.92
N GLU A 47 2.78 -30.62 -15.22
CA GLU A 47 2.68 -29.30 -15.86
C GLU A 47 3.21 -28.16 -14.98
N TYR A 48 2.94 -28.22 -13.68
CA TYR A 48 3.45 -27.27 -12.70
C TYR A 48 4.98 -27.32 -12.62
N GLU A 49 5.56 -28.51 -12.51
CA GLU A 49 7.01 -28.72 -12.47
C GLU A 49 7.69 -28.25 -13.75
N LYS A 50 7.13 -28.57 -14.93
CA LYS A 50 7.64 -28.06 -16.20
C LYS A 50 7.54 -26.53 -16.27
N GLY A 51 6.46 -25.95 -15.76
CA GLY A 51 6.31 -24.50 -15.64
C GLY A 51 7.40 -23.90 -14.74
N ARG A 52 7.70 -24.54 -13.61
CA ARG A 52 8.79 -24.13 -12.70
C ARG A 52 10.15 -24.15 -13.40
N GLU A 53 10.49 -25.23 -14.09
CA GLU A 53 11.72 -25.35 -14.87
C GLU A 53 11.82 -24.24 -15.94
N CYS A 54 10.73 -23.96 -16.66
CA CYS A 54 10.70 -22.88 -17.65
C CYS A 54 10.90 -21.49 -17.02
N ARG A 55 10.34 -21.22 -15.83
CA ARG A 55 10.59 -19.98 -15.08
C ARG A 55 12.04 -19.85 -14.68
N GLU A 56 12.62 -20.90 -14.10
CA GLU A 56 14.01 -20.91 -13.66
C GLU A 56 14.97 -20.73 -14.84
N GLN A 57 14.69 -21.39 -15.97
CA GLN A 57 15.46 -21.20 -17.20
C GLN A 57 15.37 -19.76 -17.70
N ALA A 58 14.17 -19.18 -17.76
CA ALA A 58 14.01 -17.78 -18.17
C ALA A 58 14.73 -16.81 -17.21
N ARG A 59 14.66 -17.03 -15.89
CA ARG A 59 15.42 -16.24 -14.91
C ARG A 59 16.92 -16.38 -15.11
N ALA A 60 17.42 -17.60 -15.31
CA ALA A 60 18.83 -17.85 -15.57
C ALA A 60 19.31 -17.13 -16.84
N THR A 61 18.54 -17.22 -17.94
CA THR A 61 18.83 -16.49 -19.18
C THR A 61 18.82 -14.98 -18.96
N LEU A 62 17.84 -14.43 -18.25
CA LEU A 62 17.80 -13.00 -17.97
C LEU A 62 18.97 -12.57 -17.07
N ARG A 63 19.32 -13.36 -16.05
CA ARG A 63 20.47 -13.09 -15.18
C ARG A 63 21.79 -13.17 -15.94
N GLU A 64 21.93 -14.09 -16.89
CA GLU A 64 23.10 -14.16 -17.77
C GLU A 64 23.21 -12.89 -18.65
N LEU A 65 22.09 -12.39 -19.17
CA LEU A 65 22.07 -11.19 -20.02
C LEU A 65 22.28 -9.89 -19.25
N TYR A 66 21.73 -9.77 -18.04
CA TYR A 66 21.68 -8.51 -17.28
C TYR A 66 22.57 -8.48 -16.04
N GLY A 67 23.13 -9.61 -15.64
CA GLY A 67 24.04 -9.74 -14.49
C GLY A 67 23.34 -9.90 -13.13
N SER A 68 22.08 -9.47 -12.97
CA SER A 68 21.31 -9.64 -11.73
C SER A 68 19.81 -9.72 -11.95
N ASP A 69 19.08 -10.19 -10.94
CA ASP A 69 17.61 -10.27 -10.98
C ASP A 69 16.97 -8.88 -10.97
N MET A 70 17.57 -7.92 -10.26
CA MET A 70 17.12 -6.53 -10.26
C MET A 70 17.23 -5.90 -11.65
N LEU A 71 18.36 -6.04 -12.34
CA LEU A 71 18.55 -5.49 -13.68
C LEU A 71 17.65 -6.19 -14.71
N ALA A 72 17.47 -7.51 -14.57
CA ALA A 72 16.50 -8.26 -15.35
C ALA A 72 15.06 -7.74 -15.13
N ALA A 73 14.66 -7.46 -13.89
CA ALA A 73 13.37 -6.87 -13.57
C ALA A 73 13.21 -5.48 -14.21
N VAL A 74 14.19 -4.59 -14.09
CA VAL A 74 14.16 -3.27 -14.74
C VAL A 74 13.96 -3.40 -16.26
N ALA A 75 14.71 -4.26 -16.93
CA ALA A 75 14.60 -4.47 -18.37
C ALA A 75 13.21 -5.03 -18.77
N ALA A 76 12.74 -6.07 -18.07
CA ALA A 76 11.39 -6.61 -18.25
C ALA A 76 10.32 -5.52 -18.03
N GLY A 77 10.51 -4.68 -17.03
CA GLY A 77 9.67 -3.55 -16.69
C GLY A 77 9.50 -2.53 -17.79
N TYR A 78 10.58 -2.16 -18.49
CA TYR A 78 10.50 -1.28 -19.65
C TYR A 78 9.69 -1.91 -20.79
N ALA A 79 9.88 -3.21 -21.05
CA ALA A 79 9.10 -3.92 -22.05
C ALA A 79 7.60 -4.03 -21.69
N VAL A 80 7.28 -4.19 -20.40
CA VAL A 80 5.90 -4.14 -19.89
C VAL A 80 5.33 -2.73 -20.02
N ALA A 81 6.09 -1.69 -19.68
CA ALA A 81 5.65 -0.31 -19.79
C ALA A 81 5.31 0.07 -21.24
N GLU A 82 6.16 -0.28 -22.20
CA GLU A 82 5.88 -0.06 -23.64
C GLU A 82 4.58 -0.76 -24.06
N ARG A 83 4.44 -2.06 -23.73
CA ARG A 83 3.22 -2.81 -24.04
C ARG A 83 1.98 -2.21 -23.37
N SER A 84 2.11 -1.73 -22.15
CA SER A 84 1.00 -1.13 -21.42
C SER A 84 0.50 0.14 -22.09
N GLU A 85 1.39 0.95 -22.66
CA GLU A 85 1.04 2.18 -23.37
C GLU A 85 0.36 1.89 -24.72
N GLU A 86 0.83 0.86 -25.43
CA GLU A 86 0.15 0.33 -26.63
C GLU A 86 -1.28 -0.12 -26.30
N LEU A 87 -1.47 -0.87 -25.22
CA LEU A 87 -2.78 -1.39 -24.80
C LEU A 87 -3.70 -0.29 -24.23
N ALA A 88 -3.13 0.71 -23.55
CA ALA A 88 -3.87 1.85 -23.03
C ALA A 88 -4.30 2.84 -24.12
N GLY A 89 -3.63 2.81 -25.28
CA GLY A 89 -3.81 3.78 -26.36
C GLY A 89 -3.38 5.20 -25.98
N ILE A 90 -2.49 5.31 -24.98
CA ILE A 90 -1.90 6.57 -24.52
C ILE A 90 -0.55 6.28 -23.85
N THR A 91 0.45 7.08 -24.13
CA THR A 91 1.79 6.98 -23.55
C THR A 91 1.90 7.78 -22.25
N ALA A 92 2.85 7.40 -21.38
CA ALA A 92 3.15 8.20 -20.19
C ALA A 92 3.60 9.64 -20.54
N ALA A 93 4.28 9.80 -21.67
CA ALA A 93 4.72 11.11 -22.15
C ALA A 93 3.53 12.01 -22.55
N GLU A 94 2.57 11.47 -23.30
CA GLU A 94 1.34 12.19 -23.68
C GLU A 94 0.51 12.58 -22.46
N VAL A 95 0.40 11.69 -21.44
CA VAL A 95 -0.29 12.02 -20.19
C VAL A 95 0.39 13.16 -19.45
N CYS A 96 1.73 13.14 -19.36
CA CYS A 96 2.51 14.19 -18.71
C CYS A 96 2.36 15.54 -19.43
N GLU A 97 2.54 15.58 -20.74
CA GLU A 97 2.41 16.79 -21.56
C GLU A 97 0.99 17.36 -21.46
N ALA A 98 -0.03 16.50 -21.55
CA ALA A 98 -1.43 16.92 -21.44
C ALA A 98 -1.73 17.49 -20.05
N TRP A 99 -1.15 16.94 -18.99
CA TRP A 99 -1.27 17.47 -17.62
C TRP A 99 -0.57 18.82 -17.47
N GLU A 100 0.68 18.95 -17.91
CA GLU A 100 1.46 20.21 -17.86
C GLU A 100 0.70 21.34 -18.56
N LYS A 101 0.16 21.07 -19.75
CA LYS A 101 -0.66 22.04 -20.49
C LYS A 101 -1.91 22.46 -19.73
N ARG A 102 -2.59 21.53 -19.03
CA ARG A 102 -3.77 21.87 -18.21
C ARG A 102 -3.38 22.73 -17.01
N VAL A 103 -2.25 22.43 -16.37
CA VAL A 103 -1.71 23.23 -15.26
C VAL A 103 -1.36 24.63 -15.73
N GLU A 104 -0.65 24.77 -16.85
CA GLU A 104 -0.30 26.06 -17.45
C GLU A 104 -1.55 26.90 -17.77
N GLN A 105 -2.56 26.29 -18.40
CA GLN A 105 -3.82 26.96 -18.71
C GLN A 105 -4.57 27.41 -17.46
N ALA A 106 -4.66 26.57 -16.43
CA ALA A 106 -5.32 26.91 -15.18
C ALA A 106 -4.56 28.02 -14.43
N GLN A 107 -3.23 27.97 -14.44
CA GLN A 107 -2.36 28.98 -13.84
C GLN A 107 -2.51 30.32 -14.55
N ALA A 108 -2.43 30.34 -15.89
CA ALA A 108 -2.63 31.55 -16.68
C ALA A 108 -4.01 32.19 -16.45
N ALA A 109 -5.06 31.38 -16.32
CA ALA A 109 -6.41 31.87 -16.00
C ALA A 109 -6.47 32.48 -14.59
N TYR A 110 -5.82 31.85 -13.61
CA TYR A 110 -5.74 32.36 -12.24
C TYR A 110 -4.93 33.68 -12.17
N ASP A 111 -3.78 33.75 -12.85
CA ASP A 111 -2.92 34.94 -12.87
C ASP A 111 -3.53 36.12 -13.63
N ALA A 112 -4.39 35.86 -14.61
CA ALA A 112 -5.13 36.91 -15.32
C ALA A 112 -6.27 37.51 -14.47
N PHE A 113 -6.69 36.82 -13.40
CA PHE A 113 -7.87 37.21 -12.62
C PHE A 113 -7.78 38.61 -12.01
N PRO A 114 -6.66 39.09 -11.43
CA PRO A 114 -6.57 40.46 -10.90
C PRO A 114 -6.86 41.54 -11.95
N ALA A 115 -6.42 41.36 -13.20
CA ALA A 115 -6.71 42.32 -14.28
C ALA A 115 -8.20 42.28 -14.69
N ILE A 116 -8.77 41.08 -14.77
CA ILE A 116 -10.19 40.86 -15.06
C ILE A 116 -11.08 41.44 -13.95
N LEU A 117 -10.66 41.30 -12.68
CA LEU A 117 -11.34 41.80 -11.50
C LEU A 117 -11.51 43.33 -11.54
N VAL A 118 -10.45 44.07 -11.89
CA VAL A 118 -10.51 45.54 -12.03
C VAL A 118 -11.55 45.96 -13.09
N ALA A 119 -11.64 45.23 -14.21
CA ALA A 119 -12.62 45.50 -15.25
C ALA A 119 -14.06 45.21 -14.77
N ARG A 120 -14.27 44.10 -14.06
CA ARG A 120 -15.57 43.69 -13.51
C ARG A 120 -16.09 44.63 -12.43
N ILE A 121 -15.22 45.15 -11.56
CA ILE A 121 -15.57 46.20 -10.58
C ILE A 121 -16.13 47.44 -11.29
N LYS A 122 -15.51 47.86 -12.40
CA LYS A 122 -15.99 49.02 -13.19
C LYS A 122 -17.35 48.78 -13.84
N LEU A 123 -17.70 47.53 -14.13
CA LEU A 123 -19.00 47.13 -14.67
C LEU A 123 -20.08 46.94 -13.59
N GLY A 124 -19.74 47.14 -12.31
CA GLY A 124 -20.68 47.00 -11.19
C GLY A 124 -20.97 45.54 -10.79
N GLU A 125 -20.09 44.59 -11.13
CA GLU A 125 -20.23 43.21 -10.64
C GLU A 125 -20.11 43.17 -9.11
N SER A 126 -21.00 42.42 -8.44
CA SER A 126 -21.01 42.30 -6.97
C SER A 126 -19.73 41.62 -6.44
N PRO A 127 -19.22 42.00 -5.26
CA PRO A 127 -18.10 41.33 -4.60
C PRO A 127 -18.27 39.81 -4.46
N GLU A 128 -19.49 39.33 -4.22
CA GLU A 128 -19.81 37.91 -4.06
C GLU A 128 -19.54 37.12 -5.35
N ALA A 129 -19.95 37.66 -6.50
CA ALA A 129 -19.69 37.06 -7.81
C ALA A 129 -18.19 37.04 -8.14
N GLN A 130 -17.45 38.10 -7.78
CA GLN A 130 -16.00 38.17 -7.94
C GLN A 130 -15.29 37.11 -7.08
N TYR A 131 -15.69 36.98 -5.82
CA TYR A 131 -15.14 35.98 -4.90
C TYR A 131 -15.44 34.55 -5.39
N ALA A 132 -16.66 34.28 -5.85
CA ALA A 132 -17.03 32.99 -6.40
C ALA A 132 -16.19 32.61 -7.63
N GLU A 133 -15.92 33.57 -8.53
CA GLU A 133 -15.07 33.33 -9.70
C GLU A 133 -13.60 33.08 -9.32
N HIS A 134 -13.05 33.87 -8.39
CA HIS A 134 -11.71 33.65 -7.86
C HIS A 134 -11.56 32.25 -7.26
N GLU A 135 -12.52 31.84 -6.43
CA GLU A 135 -12.53 30.53 -5.79
C GLU A 135 -12.67 29.40 -6.81
N ARG A 136 -13.49 29.58 -7.86
CA ARG A 136 -13.59 28.63 -8.98
C ARG A 136 -12.26 28.46 -9.71
N LEU A 137 -11.55 29.56 -10.02
CA LEU A 137 -10.24 29.51 -10.68
C LEU A 137 -9.20 28.84 -9.78
N ARG A 138 -9.19 29.18 -8.48
CA ARG A 138 -8.31 28.55 -7.48
C ARG A 138 -8.56 27.05 -7.39
N GLN A 139 -9.82 26.62 -7.35
CA GLN A 139 -10.19 25.20 -7.33
C GLN A 139 -9.79 24.48 -8.62
N THR A 140 -9.93 25.15 -9.77
CA THR A 140 -9.51 24.61 -11.07
C THR A 140 -7.99 24.40 -11.12
N LEU A 141 -7.22 25.42 -10.71
CA LEU A 141 -5.77 25.33 -10.61
C LEU A 141 -5.34 24.24 -9.62
N ASN A 142 -5.92 24.21 -8.42
CA ASN A 142 -5.62 23.17 -7.44
C ASN A 142 -5.97 21.77 -7.95
N SER A 143 -7.06 21.61 -8.69
CA SER A 143 -7.47 20.31 -9.23
C SER A 143 -6.54 19.85 -10.36
N ALA A 144 -6.13 20.77 -11.24
CA ALA A 144 -5.15 20.47 -12.28
C ALA A 144 -3.77 20.18 -11.68
N TRP A 145 -3.29 21.03 -10.77
CA TRP A 145 -2.00 20.89 -10.10
C TRP A 145 -1.89 19.57 -9.35
N ASN A 146 -2.91 19.19 -8.58
CA ASN A 146 -2.95 17.92 -7.86
C ASN A 146 -3.47 16.75 -8.73
N GLY A 147 -3.69 16.97 -10.03
CA GLY A 147 -4.29 16.04 -11.01
C GLY A 147 -5.51 15.27 -10.50
N THR A 148 -6.34 15.91 -9.68
CA THR A 148 -7.65 15.43 -9.27
C THR A 148 -8.75 15.84 -10.25
N ASP A 149 -8.41 16.62 -11.28
CA ASP A 149 -9.30 16.91 -12.40
C ASP A 149 -9.70 15.62 -13.15
N ALA A 150 -10.85 15.66 -13.83
CA ALA A 150 -11.42 14.47 -14.47
C ALA A 150 -10.53 13.89 -15.58
N ALA A 151 -9.81 14.73 -16.33
CA ALA A 151 -8.94 14.26 -17.41
C ALA A 151 -7.73 13.52 -16.85
N SER A 152 -7.03 14.09 -15.86
CA SER A 152 -5.88 13.43 -15.21
C SER A 152 -6.26 12.09 -14.57
N ARG A 153 -7.41 12.01 -13.90
CA ARG A 153 -7.90 10.75 -13.30
C ARG A 153 -8.26 9.70 -14.34
N SER A 154 -8.82 10.11 -15.48
CA SER A 154 -9.11 9.23 -16.62
C SER A 154 -7.83 8.74 -17.29
N ASP A 155 -6.85 9.62 -17.49
CA ASP A 155 -5.57 9.28 -18.12
C ASP A 155 -4.78 8.27 -17.26
N LEU A 156 -4.72 8.50 -15.94
CA LEU A 156 -4.12 7.53 -15.00
C LEU A 156 -4.87 6.19 -14.99
N ARG A 157 -6.20 6.20 -15.13
CA ARG A 157 -7.00 4.98 -15.25
C ARG A 157 -6.62 4.18 -16.48
N LYS A 158 -6.49 4.82 -17.65
CA LYS A 158 -6.07 4.14 -18.89
C LYS A 158 -4.70 3.49 -18.73
N LEU A 159 -3.73 4.21 -18.16
CA LEU A 159 -2.39 3.65 -17.89
C LEU A 159 -2.45 2.47 -16.92
N ARG A 160 -3.19 2.59 -15.82
CA ARG A 160 -3.41 1.49 -14.85
C ARG A 160 -3.98 0.25 -15.54
N ASP A 161 -5.05 0.42 -16.32
CA ASP A 161 -5.72 -0.67 -17.02
C ASP A 161 -4.77 -1.30 -18.06
N GLY A 162 -3.94 -0.49 -18.73
CA GLY A 162 -2.86 -0.95 -19.62
C GLY A 162 -1.77 -1.75 -18.90
N TYR A 163 -1.34 -1.32 -17.70
CA TYR A 163 -0.36 -2.07 -16.90
C TYR A 163 -0.89 -3.44 -16.54
N GLN A 164 -2.12 -3.50 -16.03
CA GLN A 164 -2.76 -4.76 -15.65
C GLN A 164 -2.92 -5.68 -16.87
N ALA A 165 -3.34 -5.15 -18.02
CA ALA A 165 -3.48 -5.93 -19.25
C ALA A 165 -2.13 -6.46 -19.76
N ALA A 166 -1.07 -5.65 -19.75
CA ALA A 166 0.27 -6.07 -20.17
C ALA A 166 0.85 -7.15 -19.24
N LEU A 167 0.67 -7.01 -17.93
CA LEU A 167 1.09 -8.03 -16.95
C LEU A 167 0.30 -9.33 -17.11
N ALA A 168 -1.00 -9.24 -17.39
CA ALA A 168 -1.87 -10.40 -17.63
C ALA A 168 -1.48 -11.20 -18.90
N GLU A 169 -0.78 -10.59 -19.86
CA GLU A 169 -0.19 -11.32 -20.99
C GLU A 169 1.01 -12.18 -20.58
N ILE A 170 1.67 -11.87 -19.46
CA ILE A 170 2.87 -12.58 -18.97
C ILE A 170 2.47 -13.65 -17.95
N ARG A 171 1.57 -13.32 -17.02
CA ARG A 171 1.13 -14.23 -15.95
C ARG A 171 -0.27 -13.89 -15.46
N PRO A 172 -1.02 -14.87 -14.91
CA PRO A 172 -2.30 -14.61 -14.26
C PRO A 172 -2.20 -13.54 -13.16
N MET A 173 -3.04 -12.52 -13.24
CA MET A 173 -3.12 -11.44 -12.25
C MET A 173 -4.41 -11.56 -11.43
N GLY A 174 -4.32 -11.24 -10.15
CA GLY A 174 -5.43 -11.11 -9.23
C GLY A 174 -5.56 -12.24 -8.21
N GLY A 175 -6.79 -12.67 -7.95
CA GLY A 175 -7.11 -13.69 -6.94
C GLY A 175 -8.02 -13.16 -5.83
N THR A 176 -8.37 -14.06 -4.91
CA THR A 176 -9.19 -13.74 -3.73
C THR A 176 -8.37 -14.05 -2.48
N LEU A 177 -8.11 -13.05 -1.65
CA LEU A 177 -7.39 -13.25 -0.39
C LEU A 177 -8.30 -13.88 0.66
N GLU A 178 -7.77 -14.80 1.45
CA GLU A 178 -8.43 -15.34 2.62
C GLU A 178 -8.34 -14.36 3.78
N LEU A 179 -9.42 -13.61 3.97
CA LEU A 179 -9.54 -12.66 5.06
C LEU A 179 -10.16 -13.32 6.29
N ASP A 180 -9.75 -12.84 7.45
CA ASP A 180 -10.40 -13.19 8.70
C ASP A 180 -11.84 -12.64 8.71
N GLY A 181 -12.79 -13.45 9.17
CA GLY A 181 -14.23 -13.14 9.12
C GLY A 181 -14.68 -11.93 9.94
N ASP A 182 -13.85 -11.43 10.87
CA ASP A 182 -14.13 -10.21 11.63
C ASP A 182 -13.57 -8.95 10.93
N SER A 183 -12.94 -9.08 9.76
CA SER A 183 -12.44 -7.94 8.99
C SER A 183 -13.54 -6.92 8.71
N ARG A 184 -13.20 -5.62 8.74
CA ARG A 184 -14.15 -4.55 8.44
C ARG A 184 -14.55 -4.63 6.96
N PRO A 185 -15.86 -4.66 6.61
CA PRO A 185 -16.30 -4.87 5.22
C PRO A 185 -15.67 -3.92 4.20
N GLU A 186 -15.54 -2.65 4.55
CA GLU A 186 -14.95 -1.61 3.71
C GLU A 186 -13.45 -1.81 3.47
N ALA A 187 -12.71 -2.21 4.51
CA ALA A 187 -11.28 -2.51 4.42
C ALA A 187 -11.06 -3.82 3.66
N ALA A 188 -11.87 -4.85 3.93
CA ALA A 188 -11.87 -6.11 3.20
C ALA A 188 -12.12 -5.89 1.70
N ALA A 189 -13.10 -5.05 1.35
CA ALA A 189 -13.38 -4.74 -0.05
C ALA A 189 -12.21 -4.01 -0.73
N ALA A 190 -11.53 -3.08 -0.03
CA ALA A 190 -10.35 -2.41 -0.55
C ALA A 190 -9.18 -3.39 -0.76
N VAL A 191 -8.94 -4.29 0.19
CA VAL A 191 -7.91 -5.35 0.07
C VAL A 191 -8.20 -6.28 -1.11
N GLN A 192 -9.45 -6.74 -1.28
CA GLN A 192 -9.79 -7.60 -2.40
C GLN A 192 -9.66 -6.90 -3.77
N ARG A 193 -9.96 -5.59 -3.84
CA ARG A 193 -9.68 -4.80 -5.05
C ARG A 193 -8.18 -4.64 -5.28
N GLY A 194 -7.40 -4.38 -4.22
CA GLY A 194 -5.95 -4.25 -4.30
C GLY A 194 -5.27 -5.53 -4.79
N ALA A 195 -5.73 -6.69 -4.32
CA ALA A 195 -5.22 -8.00 -4.74
C ALA A 195 -5.29 -8.23 -6.25
N GLN A 196 -6.20 -7.55 -6.98
CA GLN A 196 -6.34 -7.67 -8.44
C GLN A 196 -5.12 -7.18 -9.24
N TYR A 197 -4.23 -6.40 -8.61
CA TYR A 197 -3.04 -5.84 -9.25
C TYR A 197 -1.77 -6.66 -9.00
N TYR A 198 -1.87 -7.76 -8.26
CA TYR A 198 -0.75 -8.64 -7.95
C TYR A 198 -0.84 -9.96 -8.70
N PRO A 199 0.28 -10.65 -8.90
CA PRO A 199 0.25 -11.98 -9.50
C PRO A 199 -0.57 -12.98 -8.67
N THR A 200 -1.28 -13.87 -9.36
CA THR A 200 -2.27 -14.76 -8.73
C THR A 200 -1.65 -15.70 -7.71
N GLU A 201 -0.51 -16.28 -8.05
CA GLU A 201 0.25 -17.15 -7.17
C GLU A 201 0.78 -16.44 -5.93
N TRP A 202 1.02 -15.12 -5.94
CA TRP A 202 1.37 -14.41 -4.69
C TRP A 202 0.18 -14.39 -3.73
N THR A 203 -1.04 -14.20 -4.25
CA THR A 203 -2.28 -14.30 -3.47
C THR A 203 -2.47 -15.72 -2.94
N GLN A 204 -2.19 -16.75 -3.74
CA GLN A 204 -2.23 -18.15 -3.31
C GLN A 204 -1.23 -18.42 -2.18
N THR A 205 0.05 -18.06 -2.36
CA THR A 205 1.07 -18.21 -1.31
C THR A 205 0.68 -17.46 -0.04
N SER A 206 0.09 -16.26 -0.16
CA SER A 206 -0.39 -15.50 0.99
C SER A 206 -1.51 -16.21 1.75
N ASN A 207 -2.41 -16.92 1.04
CA ASN A 207 -3.54 -17.66 1.60
C ASN A 207 -3.13 -18.98 2.28
N GLU A 208 -2.02 -19.59 1.87
CA GLU A 208 -1.45 -20.74 2.57
C GLU A 208 -0.93 -20.38 3.96
N GLY A 209 -0.63 -19.09 4.18
CA GLY A 209 -0.29 -18.53 5.48
C GLY A 209 -1.51 -18.24 6.35
N LEU A 210 -1.31 -17.43 7.39
CA LEU A 210 -2.40 -16.98 8.24
C LEU A 210 -3.30 -15.98 7.52
N LYS A 211 -4.60 -16.07 7.80
CA LYS A 211 -5.63 -15.14 7.33
C LYS A 211 -5.30 -13.70 7.73
N ILE A 212 -5.66 -12.77 6.86
CA ILE A 212 -5.44 -11.34 7.07
C ILE A 212 -6.63 -10.73 7.78
N TYR A 213 -6.40 -10.03 8.89
CA TYR A 213 -7.39 -9.17 9.52
C TYR A 213 -7.29 -7.75 8.96
N ALA A 214 -8.25 -7.35 8.13
CA ALA A 214 -8.31 -6.03 7.51
C ALA A 214 -9.20 -5.07 8.32
N TYR A 215 -8.70 -3.88 8.65
CA TYR A 215 -9.45 -2.90 9.46
C TYR A 215 -9.13 -1.45 9.10
N VAL A 216 -10.04 -0.54 9.44
CA VAL A 216 -9.90 0.89 9.17
C VAL A 216 -9.23 1.61 10.35
N VAL A 217 -8.35 2.56 10.04
CA VAL A 217 -7.69 3.42 11.04
C VAL A 217 -7.80 4.91 10.70
N GLU A 218 -7.84 5.74 11.74
CA GLU A 218 -7.58 7.19 11.66
C GLU A 218 -6.06 7.39 11.73
N GLY A 219 -5.41 7.64 10.62
CA GLY A 219 -3.94 7.71 10.50
C GLY A 219 -3.31 6.59 9.64
N ARG A 220 -2.05 6.78 9.28
CA ARG A 220 -1.37 6.00 8.22
C ARG A 220 -1.67 4.50 8.28
N GLY A 221 -1.87 3.91 7.10
CA GLY A 221 -1.96 2.46 6.97
C GLY A 221 -0.72 1.79 7.51
N ARG A 222 -0.86 0.49 7.82
CA ARG A 222 0.27 -0.37 8.13
C ARG A 222 -0.09 -1.83 7.94
N TYR A 223 0.83 -2.57 7.37
CA TYR A 223 0.91 -4.01 7.50
C TYR A 223 1.54 -4.39 8.85
N ARG A 224 1.13 -5.53 9.40
CA ARG A 224 1.75 -6.16 10.56
C ARG A 224 1.95 -7.62 10.24
N ALA A 225 3.20 -8.08 10.29
CA ALA A 225 3.50 -9.49 10.17
C ALA A 225 2.85 -10.29 11.30
N PHE A 226 2.76 -11.60 11.10
CA PHE A 226 2.43 -12.48 12.20
C PHE A 226 3.52 -12.41 13.29
N GLY A 227 3.11 -12.28 14.55
CA GLY A 227 4.04 -12.29 15.69
C GLY A 227 4.74 -10.96 15.98
N GLU A 228 4.64 -9.94 15.11
CA GLU A 228 5.19 -8.57 15.31
C GLU A 228 4.42 -7.74 16.36
N GLY A 229 3.71 -8.41 17.24
CA GLY A 229 2.91 -7.83 18.31
C GLY A 229 1.42 -8.10 18.13
N VAL A 230 0.67 -7.71 19.14
CA VAL A 230 -0.77 -7.92 19.16
C VAL A 230 -1.43 -7.06 18.08
N THR A 231 -2.12 -7.69 17.14
CA THR A 231 -3.13 -7.02 16.31
C THR A 231 -4.30 -6.63 17.21
N THR A 232 -4.19 -5.47 17.85
CA THR A 232 -5.22 -4.97 18.76
C THR A 232 -6.40 -4.50 17.94
N VAL A 233 -7.50 -5.26 17.99
CA VAL A 233 -8.81 -4.77 17.57
C VAL A 233 -9.29 -3.76 18.63
N LEU A 234 -9.02 -2.47 18.42
CA LEU A 234 -9.61 -1.42 19.26
C LEU A 234 -11.01 -1.10 18.74
N SER A 235 -12.00 -1.11 19.64
CA SER A 235 -13.28 -0.42 19.40
C SER A 235 -13.50 0.62 20.48
N HIS A 236 -13.58 1.88 20.06
CA HIS A 236 -14.08 3.10 20.73
C HIS A 236 -13.39 3.71 21.97
N LYS A 237 -13.54 5.06 22.02
CA LYS A 237 -12.96 6.05 22.93
C LYS A 237 -13.23 5.72 24.41
N VAL A 238 -12.17 5.69 25.19
CA VAL A 238 -12.22 5.78 26.66
C VAL A 238 -12.13 7.27 27.02
N MET A 239 -13.12 7.82 27.72
CA MET A 239 -12.90 9.04 28.50
C MET A 239 -12.21 8.64 29.81
N THR A 240 -11.00 9.13 30.02
CA THR A 240 -10.36 9.11 31.33
C THR A 240 -11.06 10.13 32.23
N MET A 241 -11.54 9.70 33.40
CA MET A 241 -11.79 10.62 34.51
C MET A 241 -10.47 10.91 35.22
N ASP A 242 -10.20 12.18 35.48
CA ASP A 242 -9.06 12.62 36.28
C ASP A 242 -9.14 12.02 37.69
N TRP A 243 -8.06 11.35 38.09
CA TRP A 243 -7.88 10.82 39.44
C TRP A 243 -7.24 11.92 40.31
N PRO A 244 -7.78 12.26 41.48
CA PRO A 244 -7.15 13.26 42.34
C PRO A 244 -5.77 12.75 42.84
N PRO A 245 -4.74 13.62 42.88
CA PRO A 245 -3.33 13.22 43.01
C PRO A 245 -2.91 12.65 44.38
N GLU A 246 -3.80 12.59 45.36
CA GLU A 246 -3.47 12.27 46.75
C GLU A 246 -3.80 10.83 47.18
N ARG A 247 -4.32 9.98 46.26
CA ARG A 247 -4.67 8.59 46.58
C ARG A 247 -3.59 7.62 46.10
N THR A 248 -3.05 6.82 47.02
CA THR A 248 -2.23 5.64 46.68
C THR A 248 -3.12 4.65 45.90
N PRO A 249 -2.69 4.11 44.75
CA PRO A 249 -3.49 3.16 44.01
C PRO A 249 -3.64 1.88 44.84
N GLU A 250 -4.85 1.61 45.31
CA GLU A 250 -5.18 0.32 45.90
C GLU A 250 -5.04 -0.78 44.83
N PRO A 251 -4.61 -2.00 45.20
CA PRO A 251 -4.58 -3.13 44.28
C PRO A 251 -5.95 -3.28 43.63
N ASN A 252 -5.95 -3.35 42.30
CA ASN A 252 -7.17 -3.41 41.49
C ASN A 252 -8.22 -4.33 42.14
N PRO A 253 -9.35 -3.81 42.65
CA PRO A 253 -10.39 -4.64 43.27
C PRO A 253 -11.07 -5.59 42.27
N TYR A 254 -10.74 -5.47 40.97
CA TYR A 254 -11.19 -6.35 39.90
C TYR A 254 -10.28 -7.56 39.61
N GLY A 255 -9.32 -7.88 40.50
CA GLY A 255 -8.49 -9.09 40.41
C GLY A 255 -7.41 -9.06 39.31
N GLU A 256 -6.51 -10.04 39.37
CA GLU A 256 -5.60 -10.35 38.26
C GLU A 256 -6.42 -10.57 36.98
N TRP A 257 -5.85 -10.27 35.80
CA TRP A 257 -6.47 -10.60 34.52
C TRP A 257 -6.87 -12.08 34.51
N VAL A 258 -8.13 -12.41 34.78
CA VAL A 258 -8.57 -13.80 34.77
C VAL A 258 -8.76 -14.18 33.31
N PRO A 259 -7.97 -15.11 32.76
CA PRO A 259 -8.26 -15.68 31.45
C PRO A 259 -9.58 -16.44 31.60
N THR A 260 -10.68 -15.91 31.08
CA THR A 260 -11.95 -16.64 31.01
C THR A 260 -11.93 -17.65 29.84
N GLY A 261 -10.75 -18.12 29.44
CA GLY A 261 -10.47 -18.62 28.11
C GLY A 261 -11.18 -19.94 27.80
N GLU A 262 -12.24 -19.87 27.00
CA GLU A 262 -12.42 -20.89 25.97
C GLU A 262 -11.28 -20.67 24.96
N VAL A 263 -10.32 -21.59 24.97
CA VAL A 263 -9.39 -21.76 23.85
C VAL A 263 -10.23 -22.35 22.72
N THR A 264 -10.46 -21.60 21.65
CA THR A 264 -11.13 -22.18 20.48
C THR A 264 -10.20 -23.18 19.80
N GLU A 265 -10.72 -24.08 18.98
CA GLU A 265 -9.95 -25.09 18.24
C GLU A 265 -8.77 -24.53 17.44
N GLY A 266 -8.75 -23.22 17.14
CA GLY A 266 -7.65 -22.50 16.48
C GLY A 266 -6.64 -21.82 17.40
N GLY A 267 -6.60 -22.14 18.71
CA GLY A 267 -5.63 -21.55 19.65
C GLY A 267 -5.94 -20.10 20.08
N LEU A 268 -7.13 -19.57 19.79
CA LEU A 268 -7.53 -18.23 20.24
C LEU A 268 -7.84 -18.25 21.74
N VAL A 269 -7.12 -17.43 22.51
CA VAL A 269 -7.48 -17.14 23.90
C VAL A 269 -8.41 -15.93 23.91
N ARG A 270 -9.69 -16.15 24.23
CA ARG A 270 -10.64 -15.06 24.46
C ARG A 270 -10.51 -14.55 25.90
N TYR A 271 -9.95 -13.36 26.07
CA TYR A 271 -10.02 -12.64 27.34
C TYR A 271 -11.32 -11.84 27.41
N ARG A 272 -12.08 -12.00 28.50
CA ARG A 272 -13.19 -11.10 28.84
C ARG A 272 -12.73 -10.22 30.00
N SER A 273 -12.36 -8.97 29.74
CA SER A 273 -12.35 -7.97 30.80
C SER A 273 -13.74 -7.38 30.90
N GLU A 274 -14.46 -7.67 31.97
CA GLU A 274 -15.65 -6.91 32.32
C GLU A 274 -15.20 -5.68 33.11
N ARG A 275 -15.31 -4.50 32.50
CA ARG A 275 -15.20 -3.23 33.19
C ARG A 275 -16.60 -2.78 33.56
N TRP A 276 -16.71 -2.18 34.73
CA TRP A 276 -17.95 -1.71 35.28
C TRP A 276 -17.83 -0.21 35.48
N GLU A 277 -18.76 0.55 34.91
CA GLU A 277 -18.93 1.94 35.28
C GLU A 277 -19.63 1.97 36.64
N VAL A 278 -18.99 2.54 37.67
CA VAL A 278 -19.53 2.60 39.04
C VAL A 278 -19.95 4.04 39.36
N ALA A 279 -21.24 4.26 39.56
CA ALA A 279 -21.79 5.51 40.03
C ALA A 279 -21.65 5.62 41.56
N GLN A 280 -21.14 6.76 42.02
CA GLN A 280 -21.01 7.04 43.45
C GLN A 280 -22.39 7.18 44.10
N PRO A 281 -22.52 6.91 45.41
CA PRO A 281 -23.76 7.19 46.13
C PRO A 281 -24.19 8.64 45.94
N GLY A 282 -25.42 8.85 45.47
CA GLY A 282 -25.97 10.19 45.18
C GLY A 282 -25.70 10.74 43.77
N THR A 283 -24.94 10.04 42.92
CA THR A 283 -24.83 10.41 41.50
C THR A 283 -26.18 10.22 40.81
N GLN A 284 -26.66 11.27 40.14
CA GLN A 284 -27.91 11.21 39.38
C GLN A 284 -27.67 10.43 38.07
N ILE A 285 -28.25 9.23 37.98
CA ILE A 285 -28.19 8.40 36.77
C ILE A 285 -29.19 8.97 35.74
N PRO A 286 -28.78 9.25 34.49
CA PRO A 286 -29.70 9.70 33.45
C PRO A 286 -30.86 8.72 33.27
N PRO A 287 -32.12 9.17 33.15
CA PRO A 287 -33.29 8.29 33.03
C PRO A 287 -33.18 7.26 31.89
N ALA A 288 -32.53 7.64 30.78
CA ALA A 288 -32.29 6.75 29.64
C ALA A 288 -31.40 5.53 29.97
N LEU A 289 -30.60 5.60 31.04
CA LEU A 289 -29.65 4.57 31.43
C LEU A 289 -30.05 3.84 32.72
N ALA A 290 -31.14 4.25 33.38
CA ALA A 290 -31.53 3.73 34.68
C ALA A 290 -31.79 2.21 34.69
N GLY A 291 -32.22 1.63 33.56
CA GLY A 291 -32.42 0.18 33.41
C GLY A 291 -31.14 -0.64 33.18
N GLU A 292 -30.00 0.02 32.97
CA GLU A 292 -28.72 -0.65 32.71
C GLU A 292 -27.84 -0.79 33.97
N TYR A 293 -28.11 0.00 35.01
CA TYR A 293 -27.36 -0.07 36.28
C TYR A 293 -27.99 -1.08 37.24
N GLN A 294 -27.15 -1.88 37.86
CA GLN A 294 -27.49 -2.80 38.94
C GLN A 294 -26.80 -2.36 40.23
N GLU A 295 -27.42 -2.67 41.36
CA GLU A 295 -26.80 -2.46 42.67
C GLU A 295 -25.58 -3.38 42.82
N TRP A 296 -24.50 -2.84 43.36
CA TRP A 296 -23.27 -3.56 43.67
C TRP A 296 -22.73 -3.14 45.02
N ILE A 297 -22.38 -4.13 45.83
CA ILE A 297 -21.78 -3.92 47.13
C ILE A 297 -20.26 -4.07 46.97
N HIS A 298 -19.52 -3.00 47.27
CA HIS A 298 -18.07 -3.00 47.17
C HIS A 298 -17.49 -4.03 48.15
N PRO A 299 -16.71 -5.03 47.68
CA PRO A 299 -16.35 -6.20 48.48
C PRO A 299 -15.43 -5.87 49.66
N VAL A 300 -14.69 -4.76 49.59
CA VAL A 300 -13.75 -4.34 50.64
C VAL A 300 -14.40 -3.38 51.64
N THR A 301 -15.23 -2.46 51.17
CA THR A 301 -15.75 -1.34 51.99
C THR A 301 -17.19 -1.60 52.45
N GLY A 302 -17.91 -2.53 51.81
CA GLY A 302 -19.33 -2.78 52.09
C GLY A 302 -20.28 -1.69 51.57
N GLU A 303 -19.75 -0.67 50.89
CA GLU A 303 -20.55 0.42 50.35
C GLU A 303 -21.43 -0.03 49.18
N ARG A 304 -22.65 0.49 49.11
CA ARG A 304 -23.59 0.22 48.01
C ARG A 304 -23.37 1.26 46.91
N HIS A 305 -23.08 0.78 45.71
CA HIS A 305 -22.98 1.59 44.51
C HIS A 305 -23.95 1.08 43.46
N MET A 306 -24.23 1.92 42.47
CA MET A 306 -24.86 1.46 41.23
C MET A 306 -23.75 1.24 40.21
N ARG A 307 -23.75 0.10 39.53
CA ARG A 307 -22.81 -0.15 38.43
C ARG A 307 -23.53 -0.65 37.20
N ARG A 308 -23.03 -0.35 36.01
CA ARG A 308 -23.45 -1.03 34.79
C ARG A 308 -22.25 -1.66 34.10
N PRO A 309 -22.43 -2.72 33.29
CA PRO A 309 -21.35 -3.17 32.43
C PRO A 309 -20.97 -1.98 31.56
N GLU A 310 -19.72 -1.52 31.66
CA GLU A 310 -19.19 -0.67 30.60
C GLU A 310 -19.31 -1.53 29.34
N LEU A 311 -19.82 -1.00 28.22
CA LEU A 311 -19.75 -1.69 26.93
C LEU A 311 -18.27 -1.76 26.56
N VAL A 312 -17.57 -2.73 27.16
CA VAL A 312 -16.12 -2.79 27.13
C VAL A 312 -15.73 -3.06 25.70
N ALA A 313 -14.86 -2.21 25.19
CA ALA A 313 -14.04 -2.49 24.02
C ALA A 313 -13.44 -3.90 24.17
N ARG A 314 -13.99 -4.87 23.44
CA ARG A 314 -13.45 -6.22 23.39
C ARG A 314 -12.12 -6.13 22.64
N LYS A 315 -11.00 -6.08 23.35
CA LYS A 315 -9.69 -6.32 22.74
C LYS A 315 -9.60 -7.80 22.42
N VAL A 316 -9.96 -8.14 21.18
CA VAL A 316 -9.68 -9.48 20.66
C VAL A 316 -8.25 -9.46 20.17
N TYR A 317 -7.43 -10.31 20.79
CA TYR A 317 -6.07 -10.58 20.36
C TYR A 317 -6.17 -11.67 19.30
N LYS A 318 -5.82 -11.35 18.06
CA LYS A 318 -5.84 -12.32 16.96
C LYS A 318 -4.43 -12.74 16.61
N ALA A 319 -4.22 -14.04 16.50
CA ALA A 319 -3.06 -14.65 15.88
C ALA A 319 -3.22 -14.56 14.34
N ALA A 320 -3.23 -13.34 13.82
CA ALA A 320 -3.43 -13.04 12.39
C ALA A 320 -2.48 -11.91 11.98
N SER A 321 -2.04 -11.94 10.72
CA SER A 321 -1.44 -10.74 10.11
C SER A 321 -2.52 -9.65 10.00
N GLY A 322 -2.10 -8.39 10.12
CA GLY A 322 -3.01 -7.26 10.14
C GLY A 322 -2.75 -6.31 8.98
N ILE A 323 -3.80 -5.87 8.30
CA ILE A 323 -3.73 -4.74 7.37
C ILE A 323 -4.62 -3.61 7.90
N ALA A 324 -3.98 -2.53 8.33
CA ALA A 324 -4.65 -1.30 8.70
C ALA A 324 -4.73 -0.39 7.48
N ILE A 325 -5.93 0.07 7.14
CA ILE A 325 -6.18 0.89 5.95
C ILE A 325 -6.77 2.20 6.40
N GLY A 326 -6.23 3.29 5.89
CA GLY A 326 -6.72 4.62 6.18
C GLY A 326 -7.23 5.33 4.95
N ASN A 327 -8.01 6.38 5.16
CA ASN A 327 -8.52 7.24 4.09
C ASN A 327 -7.92 8.65 4.26
N TYR A 328 -6.79 8.90 3.58
CA TYR A 328 -6.06 10.18 3.70
C TYR A 328 -6.33 11.15 2.56
N ARG A 329 -6.75 10.65 1.40
CA ARG A 329 -6.87 11.48 0.20
C ARG A 329 -7.98 10.98 -0.72
N PRO A 330 -8.57 11.90 -1.51
CA PRO A 330 -9.43 11.52 -2.62
C PRO A 330 -8.69 10.57 -3.58
N PRO A 331 -9.42 9.65 -4.25
CA PRO A 331 -8.82 8.74 -5.22
C PRO A 331 -8.25 9.53 -6.40
N ALA A 332 -6.98 9.25 -6.72
CA ALA A 332 -6.25 9.83 -7.85
C ALA A 332 -6.61 9.20 -9.20
N ILE A 333 -7.29 8.06 -9.20
CA ILE A 333 -7.69 7.32 -10.40
C ILE A 333 -9.21 7.27 -10.48
N GLU A 334 -9.75 7.45 -11.69
CA GLU A 334 -11.18 7.30 -11.92
C GLU A 334 -11.65 5.87 -11.57
N GLY A 335 -12.71 5.79 -10.76
CA GLY A 335 -13.31 4.52 -10.33
C GLY A 335 -12.58 3.82 -9.18
N ALA A 336 -11.44 4.32 -8.71
CA ALA A 336 -10.77 3.79 -7.52
C ALA A 336 -11.51 4.19 -6.23
N GLY A 337 -11.53 3.29 -5.25
CA GLY A 337 -12.02 3.57 -3.90
C GLY A 337 -11.04 4.44 -3.09
N ALA A 338 -11.56 5.17 -2.10
CA ALA A 338 -10.76 6.08 -1.26
C ALA A 338 -9.73 5.39 -0.34
N MET A 339 -9.76 4.06 -0.28
CA MET A 339 -8.87 3.23 0.54
C MET A 339 -7.97 2.34 -0.32
N ASP A 340 -8.15 2.35 -1.65
CA ASP A 340 -7.53 1.37 -2.54
C ASP A 340 -6.02 1.56 -2.62
N ASP A 341 -5.55 2.82 -2.63
CA ASP A 341 -4.11 3.11 -2.68
C ASP A 341 -3.37 2.61 -1.44
N VAL A 342 -3.93 2.82 -0.25
CA VAL A 342 -3.35 2.31 1.00
C VAL A 342 -3.47 0.77 1.05
N ALA A 343 -4.60 0.19 0.62
CA ALA A 343 -4.74 -1.26 0.58
C ALA A 343 -3.71 -1.92 -0.35
N ILE A 344 -3.46 -1.33 -1.52
CA ILE A 344 -2.42 -1.74 -2.46
C ILE A 344 -1.05 -1.64 -1.77
N HIS A 345 -0.74 -0.49 -1.15
CA HIS A 345 0.53 -0.31 -0.44
C HIS A 345 0.79 -1.40 0.62
N GLU A 346 -0.16 -1.63 1.54
CA GLU A 346 0.03 -2.60 2.62
C GLU A 346 0.06 -4.05 2.12
N LEU A 347 -0.60 -4.34 0.99
CA LEU A 347 -0.52 -5.66 0.38
C LEU A 347 0.87 -5.95 -0.19
N ALA A 348 1.58 -4.95 -0.71
CA ALA A 348 2.95 -5.14 -1.16
C ALA A 348 3.85 -5.66 -0.03
N HIS A 349 3.75 -5.08 1.16
CA HIS A 349 4.47 -5.55 2.34
C HIS A 349 4.10 -6.99 2.72
N ARG A 350 2.83 -7.36 2.59
CA ARG A 350 2.43 -8.77 2.76
C ARG A 350 3.17 -9.67 1.78
N TYR A 351 3.25 -9.29 0.50
CA TYR A 351 3.90 -10.12 -0.51
C TYR A 351 5.43 -10.14 -0.39
N GLU A 352 6.07 -9.06 0.06
CA GLU A 352 7.51 -9.03 0.42
C GLU A 352 7.87 -10.11 1.47
N GLU A 353 6.93 -10.45 2.36
CA GLU A 353 7.15 -11.54 3.31
C GLU A 353 6.97 -12.94 2.72
N GLN A 354 6.19 -13.08 1.66
CA GLN A 354 5.83 -14.38 1.09
C GLN A 354 6.74 -14.76 -0.09
N VAL A 355 7.18 -13.77 -0.88
CA VAL A 355 7.90 -13.99 -2.13
C VAL A 355 9.37 -13.63 -1.95
N ALA A 356 10.23 -14.65 -1.92
CA ALA A 356 11.63 -14.52 -1.51
C ALA A 356 12.40 -13.49 -2.34
N SER A 357 12.25 -13.53 -3.67
CA SER A 357 13.05 -12.70 -4.56
C SER A 357 12.73 -11.21 -4.46
N ILE A 358 11.57 -10.81 -3.93
CA ILE A 358 11.16 -9.40 -3.88
C ILE A 358 12.16 -8.60 -3.05
N THR A 359 12.39 -9.01 -1.81
CA THR A 359 13.27 -8.29 -0.88
C THR A 359 14.69 -8.15 -1.43
N ASP A 360 15.21 -9.18 -2.09
CA ASP A 360 16.56 -9.14 -2.70
C ASP A 360 16.62 -8.11 -3.83
N MET A 361 15.65 -8.14 -4.76
CA MET A 361 15.58 -7.20 -5.87
C MET A 361 15.38 -5.75 -5.39
N GLU A 362 14.55 -5.53 -4.38
CA GLU A 362 14.32 -4.20 -3.80
C GLU A 362 15.57 -3.61 -3.16
N ASN A 363 16.29 -4.43 -2.36
CA ASN A 363 17.50 -3.97 -1.71
C ASN A 363 18.60 -3.66 -2.72
N GLU A 364 18.76 -4.50 -3.75
CA GLU A 364 19.70 -4.25 -4.84
C GLU A 364 19.31 -2.97 -5.62
N PHE A 365 18.02 -2.78 -5.89
CA PHE A 365 17.52 -1.59 -6.59
C PHE A 365 17.75 -0.33 -5.76
N LEU A 366 17.41 -0.35 -4.47
CA LEU A 366 17.61 0.76 -3.55
C LEU A 366 19.10 1.09 -3.41
N GLU A 367 19.97 0.09 -3.31
CA GLU A 367 21.41 0.27 -3.26
C GLU A 367 21.93 0.91 -4.55
N ALA A 368 21.60 0.35 -5.71
CA ALA A 368 22.01 0.88 -7.02
C ALA A 368 21.50 2.31 -7.23
N ARG A 369 20.25 2.59 -6.83
CA ARG A 369 19.60 3.87 -7.07
C ARG A 369 20.13 4.99 -6.19
N THR A 370 20.63 4.65 -5.01
CA THR A 370 21.21 5.60 -4.03
C THR A 370 22.74 5.61 -4.04
N ARG A 371 23.37 4.94 -5.00
CA ARG A 371 24.81 4.97 -5.21
C ARG A 371 25.19 6.21 -6.02
N LEU A 372 26.10 7.00 -5.47
CA LEU A 372 26.68 8.18 -6.10
C LEU A 372 27.74 7.79 -7.12
N PHE A 373 28.13 8.76 -7.96
CA PHE A 373 29.14 8.56 -9.00
C PHE A 373 30.51 8.12 -8.46
N ASP A 374 30.85 8.50 -7.23
CA ASP A 374 32.09 8.09 -6.55
C ASP A 374 32.02 6.68 -5.94
N GLY A 375 30.90 5.97 -6.14
CA GLY A 375 30.65 4.63 -5.63
C GLY A 375 30.15 4.59 -4.17
N THR A 376 30.11 5.73 -3.47
CA THR A 376 29.53 5.82 -2.12
C THR A 376 28.00 5.84 -2.19
N ARG A 377 27.34 5.61 -1.05
CA ARG A 377 25.88 5.67 -0.96
C ARG A 377 25.45 7.01 -0.38
N GLU A 378 24.33 7.54 -0.85
CA GLU A 378 23.70 8.74 -0.30
C GLU A 378 23.57 8.67 1.23
N GLN A 379 23.84 9.79 1.89
CA GLN A 379 23.68 9.91 3.33
C GLN A 379 22.20 9.85 3.70
N LEU A 380 21.92 9.16 4.81
CA LEU A 380 20.60 9.16 5.42
C LEU A 380 20.29 10.54 6.00
N VAL A 381 19.09 11.04 5.74
CA VAL A 381 18.54 12.26 6.35
C VAL A 381 17.24 11.94 7.07
N GLU A 382 16.93 12.69 8.12
CA GLU A 382 15.64 12.57 8.79
C GLU A 382 14.53 13.22 7.94
N TRP A 383 13.47 12.47 7.66
CA TRP A 383 12.27 12.93 6.97
C TRP A 383 11.02 12.34 7.62
N SER A 384 10.16 13.20 8.17
CA SER A 384 8.94 12.80 8.90
C SER A 384 9.19 11.73 9.98
N GLY A 385 10.31 11.83 10.71
CA GLY A 385 10.67 10.89 11.78
C GLY A 385 11.18 9.52 11.30
N SER A 386 11.55 9.40 10.02
CA SER A 386 12.21 8.22 9.44
C SER A 386 13.52 8.63 8.77
N MET A 387 14.48 7.71 8.70
CA MET A 387 15.73 7.94 7.97
C MET A 387 15.54 7.54 6.51
N VAL A 388 15.81 8.46 5.59
CA VAL A 388 15.61 8.27 4.14
C VAL A 388 16.81 8.72 3.32
N ARG A 389 16.91 8.22 2.10
CA ARG A 389 17.81 8.71 1.05
C ARG A 389 16.94 9.49 0.05
N PRO A 390 16.97 10.83 0.10
CA PRO A 390 15.88 11.66 -0.42
C PRO A 390 15.99 11.92 -1.91
N ASP A 391 17.18 11.81 -2.50
CA ASP A 391 17.32 12.08 -3.92
C ASP A 391 16.64 10.96 -4.70
N HIS A 392 16.46 11.18 -5.98
CA HIS A 392 16.37 10.11 -6.96
C HIS A 392 15.03 9.37 -7.09
N PHE A 393 14.13 9.51 -6.11
CA PHE A 393 12.77 8.98 -6.12
C PHE A 393 11.70 10.06 -6.32
N ALA A 394 10.49 9.65 -6.73
CA ALA A 394 9.31 10.53 -6.73
C ALA A 394 8.89 11.00 -5.31
N SER A 395 9.25 10.22 -4.29
CA SER A 395 9.05 10.53 -2.87
C SER A 395 10.28 10.10 -2.06
N PRO A 396 10.81 10.94 -1.15
CA PRO A 396 11.87 10.54 -0.24
C PRO A 396 11.52 9.28 0.58
N TYR A 397 10.23 9.05 0.86
CA TYR A 397 9.78 7.88 1.60
C TYR A 397 10.12 6.56 0.91
N THR A 398 10.14 6.53 -0.43
CA THR A 398 10.54 5.34 -1.20
C THR A 398 12.00 4.96 -0.92
N GLY A 399 12.87 5.94 -0.69
CA GLY A 399 14.28 5.75 -0.35
C GLY A 399 14.54 5.52 1.14
N ARG A 400 13.51 5.17 1.93
CA ARG A 400 13.65 4.84 3.35
C ARG A 400 14.67 3.73 3.56
N ASP A 401 15.45 3.84 4.64
CA ASP A 401 16.36 2.77 5.02
C ASP A 401 15.58 1.47 5.29
N PRO A 402 16.09 0.29 4.87
CA PRO A 402 15.39 -0.96 5.06
C PRO A 402 14.99 -1.18 6.52
N TYR A 403 13.82 -1.79 6.72
CA TYR A 403 13.40 -2.25 8.03
C TYR A 403 14.37 -3.32 8.57
N VAL A 404 14.32 -3.60 9.88
CA VAL A 404 15.12 -4.67 10.49
C VAL A 404 14.88 -6.02 9.82
N THR A 405 13.69 -6.23 9.24
CA THR A 405 13.30 -7.41 8.48
C THR A 405 13.90 -7.48 7.07
N GLY A 406 14.58 -6.43 6.62
CA GLY A 406 15.11 -6.27 5.26
C GLY A 406 14.09 -5.72 4.25
N ALA A 407 12.82 -5.64 4.62
CA ALA A 407 11.78 -5.04 3.77
C ALA A 407 12.08 -3.56 3.49
N THR A 408 11.64 -3.07 2.34
CA THR A 408 11.84 -1.67 1.93
C THR A 408 10.50 -0.99 1.65
N GLU A 409 10.54 0.26 1.16
CA GLU A 409 9.35 0.98 0.71
C GLU A 409 9.22 0.99 -0.83
N VAL A 410 10.11 0.26 -1.52
CA VAL A 410 10.26 0.37 -2.97
C VAL A 410 9.00 -0.19 -3.66
N LEU A 411 8.73 -1.48 -3.56
CA LEU A 411 7.58 -2.10 -4.19
C LEU A 411 6.28 -1.47 -3.68
N ALA A 412 6.14 -1.31 -2.36
CA ALA A 412 4.93 -0.74 -1.73
C ALA A 412 4.57 0.65 -2.25
N THR A 413 5.51 1.59 -2.32
CA THR A 413 5.22 2.93 -2.88
C THR A 413 5.12 2.90 -4.41
N GLY A 414 5.83 1.98 -5.06
CA GLY A 414 5.80 1.73 -6.49
C GLY A 414 4.42 1.31 -6.99
N VAL A 415 3.88 0.22 -6.47
CA VAL A 415 2.55 -0.30 -6.84
C VAL A 415 1.42 0.63 -6.42
N GLN A 416 1.55 1.28 -5.25
CA GLN A 416 0.63 2.34 -4.83
C GLN A 416 0.60 3.49 -5.85
N SER A 417 1.75 3.84 -6.42
CA SER A 417 1.86 4.87 -7.45
C SER A 417 1.20 4.43 -8.76
N LEU A 418 1.56 3.25 -9.27
CA LEU A 418 1.07 2.77 -10.57
C LEU A 418 -0.44 2.44 -10.57
N PHE A 419 -0.94 1.80 -9.50
CA PHE A 419 -2.31 1.29 -9.45
C PHE A 419 -3.26 2.09 -8.55
N GLY A 420 -2.72 2.84 -7.59
CA GLY A 420 -3.48 3.78 -6.76
C GLY A 420 -3.42 5.23 -7.24
N GLY A 421 -2.54 5.56 -8.19
CA GLY A 421 -2.33 6.90 -8.74
C GLY A 421 -1.57 7.84 -7.80
N ALA A 422 -1.01 7.32 -6.71
CA ALA A 422 -0.13 8.07 -5.84
C ALA A 422 1.11 8.56 -6.60
N LEU A 423 1.83 9.55 -6.07
CA LEU A 423 3.13 9.97 -6.61
C LEU A 423 3.10 10.25 -8.13
N GLY A 424 1.94 10.72 -8.64
CA GLY A 424 1.74 11.00 -10.05
C GLY A 424 1.92 9.80 -10.98
N GLY A 425 1.69 8.56 -10.50
CA GLY A 425 1.85 7.35 -11.30
C GLY A 425 3.29 7.07 -11.77
N GLN A 426 4.29 7.66 -11.09
CA GLN A 426 5.71 7.67 -11.48
C GLN A 426 6.02 8.40 -12.79
N ILE A 427 5.04 9.09 -13.38
CA ILE A 427 5.19 9.77 -14.68
C ILE A 427 5.29 11.29 -14.56
N GLY A 428 5.25 11.82 -13.33
CA GLY A 428 5.44 13.24 -13.05
C GLY A 428 4.16 14.04 -12.78
N LEU A 429 3.01 13.37 -12.67
CA LEU A 429 1.74 14.04 -12.35
C LEU A 429 1.74 14.55 -10.89
N HIS A 430 0.84 15.50 -10.62
CA HIS A 430 0.60 16.07 -9.29
C HIS A 430 1.78 16.86 -8.70
N GLY A 431 2.69 17.34 -9.56
CA GLY A 431 3.91 18.02 -9.12
C GLY A 431 4.96 17.07 -8.51
N HIS A 432 4.79 15.75 -8.66
CA HIS A 432 5.81 14.79 -8.28
C HIS A 432 6.91 14.70 -9.34
N LYS A 433 8.10 14.28 -8.92
CA LYS A 433 9.21 13.99 -9.84
C LYS A 433 8.85 12.76 -10.68
N LYS A 434 9.10 12.84 -11.98
CA LYS A 434 9.02 11.69 -12.90
C LYS A 434 10.09 10.66 -12.55
N ASP A 435 9.70 9.39 -12.43
CA ASP A 435 10.57 8.29 -12.05
C ASP A 435 10.28 7.03 -12.88
N LEU A 436 10.63 7.08 -14.16
CA LEU A 436 10.41 5.96 -15.08
C LEU A 436 11.22 4.72 -14.73
N HIS A 437 12.34 4.88 -14.01
CA HIS A 437 13.16 3.75 -13.60
C HIS A 437 12.46 2.96 -12.49
N MET A 438 11.88 3.66 -11.51
CA MET A 438 11.02 3.04 -10.50
C MET A 438 9.79 2.37 -11.12
N ARG A 439 9.13 3.04 -12.09
CA ARG A 439 8.03 2.45 -12.86
C ARG A 439 8.44 1.13 -13.51
N ALA A 440 9.57 1.12 -14.20
CA ALA A 440 10.11 -0.08 -14.85
C ALA A 440 10.40 -1.17 -13.79
N PHE A 441 11.18 -0.85 -12.76
CA PHE A 441 11.50 -1.82 -11.69
C PHE A 441 10.25 -2.51 -11.12
N VAL A 442 9.23 -1.74 -10.74
CA VAL A 442 7.99 -2.28 -10.15
C VAL A 442 7.23 -3.19 -11.11
N LEU A 443 7.06 -2.77 -12.37
CA LEU A 443 6.43 -3.61 -13.40
C LEU A 443 7.24 -4.89 -13.66
N GLY A 444 8.56 -4.77 -13.60
CA GLY A 444 9.51 -5.86 -13.66
C GLY A 444 9.32 -6.88 -12.55
N VAL A 445 9.30 -6.43 -11.30
CA VAL A 445 9.10 -7.27 -10.12
C VAL A 445 7.76 -8.01 -10.21
N LEU A 446 6.69 -7.34 -10.63
CA LEU A 446 5.38 -8.00 -10.84
C LEU A 446 5.45 -9.06 -11.95
N ALA A 447 6.23 -8.81 -13.01
CA ALA A 447 6.40 -9.75 -14.11
C ALA A 447 7.28 -10.97 -13.75
N THR A 448 8.35 -10.78 -12.96
CA THR A 448 9.43 -11.78 -12.83
C THR A 448 9.64 -12.34 -11.42
N ALA A 449 9.18 -11.66 -10.37
CA ALA A 449 9.42 -12.13 -9.01
C ALA A 449 8.66 -13.43 -8.74
N SER A 450 9.34 -14.34 -8.05
CA SER A 450 8.90 -15.72 -7.83
C SER A 450 9.68 -16.35 -6.68
N GLY A 451 9.26 -17.54 -6.28
CA GLY A 451 9.88 -18.30 -5.19
C GLY A 451 9.22 -17.96 -3.85
N ARG A 452 9.05 -18.99 -3.02
CA ARG A 452 8.48 -18.87 -1.70
C ARG A 452 9.58 -18.65 -0.67
N LYS A 453 9.35 -17.72 0.27
CA LYS A 453 10.28 -17.53 1.39
C LYS A 453 10.32 -18.79 2.26
N GLY A 454 11.51 -19.36 2.46
CA GLY A 454 11.73 -20.56 3.26
C GLY A 454 11.78 -21.87 2.48
N GLU A 455 11.56 -21.85 1.17
CA GLU A 455 11.99 -22.95 0.30
C GLU A 455 13.50 -22.77 0.05
N GLU A 456 14.31 -23.77 0.40
CA GLU A 456 15.76 -23.75 0.12
C GLU A 456 15.96 -23.69 -1.40
N HIS A 457 16.72 -22.69 -1.85
CA HIS A 457 17.13 -22.49 -3.25
C HIS A 457 18.34 -23.34 -3.61
#